data_AF-A0A1H5VDW0-F1
#
_entry.id   AF-A0A1H5VDW0-F1
#
_cell.length_a   1.000
_cell.length_b   1.000
_cell.length_c   1.000
_cell.angle_alpha   90.00
_cell.angle_beta   90.00
_cell.angle_gamma   90.00
#
_symmetry.space_group_name_H-M   'P 1'
#
loop_
_entity.id
_entity.type
_entity.pdbx_description
1 polymer ?
#
loop_
_entity_poly.entity_id
_entity_poly.type
_entity_poly.pdbx_seq_one_letter_code
_entity_poly.pdbx_strand_id
1 'polypeptide(L)'
;MEVEHHEPVEDSQLIKWLTLHLNKRISDKQVSADETTSIYLDRQDVLALSRLITLFFSEEQIPHSDKNYAVTIGLIEGHRRGEEITPEEALDYLKECAFLFRHQ
;
A
#
# COMPACT_ATOMS: atom_id res chain seq x y z
N MET A 1 -11.77 -30.75 11.67
CA MET A 1 -10.98 -30.26 10.53
C MET A 1 -10.83 -28.77 10.77
N GLU A 2 -9.80 -28.41 11.52
CA GLU A 2 -9.47 -27.00 11.76
C GLU A 2 -8.80 -26.51 10.48
N VAL A 3 -9.43 -25.55 9.81
CA VAL A 3 -8.84 -24.91 8.64
C VAL A 3 -7.77 -23.98 9.21
N GLU A 4 -6.52 -24.43 9.25
CA GLU A 4 -5.37 -23.56 9.50
C GLU A 4 -5.39 -22.47 8.42
N HIS A 5 -5.88 -21.29 8.80
CA HIS A 5 -5.63 -20.07 8.05
C HIS A 5 -4.12 -19.81 8.14
N HIS A 6 -3.39 -20.37 7.19
CA HIS A 6 -2.09 -19.84 6.80
C HIS A 6 -2.34 -18.42 6.28
N GLU A 7 -2.33 -17.42 7.17
CA GLU A 7 -2.05 -16.05 6.74
C GLU A 7 -0.68 -16.12 6.03
N PRO A 8 -0.61 -15.79 4.73
CA PRO A 8 0.59 -15.98 3.97
C PRO A 8 1.70 -15.11 4.56
N VAL A 9 2.89 -15.68 4.75
CA VAL A 9 4.08 -14.98 5.27
C VAL A 9 4.35 -13.66 4.52
N GLU A 10 3.91 -13.56 3.27
CA GLU A 10 3.97 -12.39 2.37
C GLU A 10 3.19 -11.18 2.91
N ASP A 11 2.00 -11.38 3.48
CA ASP A 11 1.22 -10.31 4.14
C ASP A 11 1.97 -9.76 5.36
N SER A 12 2.68 -10.62 6.09
CA SER A 12 3.44 -10.19 7.28
C SER A 12 4.62 -9.28 6.93
N GLN A 13 5.24 -9.44 5.75
CA GLN A 13 6.32 -8.58 5.28
C GLN A 13 5.78 -7.24 4.81
N LEU A 14 4.70 -7.25 4.02
CA LEU A 14 4.03 -6.02 3.57
C LEU A 14 3.51 -5.19 4.74
N ILE A 15 2.83 -5.80 5.72
CA ILE A 15 2.33 -5.09 6.92
C ILE A 15 3.49 -4.47 7.70
N LYS A 16 4.61 -5.19 7.88
CA LYS A 16 5.81 -4.64 8.53
C LYS A 16 6.38 -3.47 7.74
N TRP A 17 6.44 -3.58 6.42
CA TRP A 17 6.94 -2.52 5.54
C TRP A 17 6.06 -1.27 5.64
N LEU A 18 4.74 -1.41 5.50
CA LEU A 18 3.78 -0.31 5.63
C LEU A 18 3.89 0.34 7.01
N THR A 19 3.94 -0.47 8.07
CA THR A 19 4.10 0.02 9.45
C THR A 19 5.41 0.78 9.63
N LEU A 20 6.54 0.33 9.06
CA LEU A 20 7.82 1.00 9.21
C LEU A 20 7.93 2.27 8.36
N HIS A 21 7.49 2.23 7.11
CA HIS A 21 7.71 3.32 6.15
C HIS A 21 6.65 4.41 6.23
N LEU A 22 5.41 4.07 6.61
CA LEU A 22 4.34 5.06 6.78
C LEU A 22 4.39 5.69 8.18
N ASN A 23 4.77 4.93 9.23
CA ASN A 23 5.02 5.55 10.54
C ASN A 23 6.31 6.39 10.59
N LYS A 24 7.36 6.08 9.82
CA LYS A 24 8.57 6.94 9.79
C LYS A 24 8.30 8.32 9.19
N ARG A 25 7.35 8.44 8.25
CA ARG A 25 6.89 9.75 7.75
C ARG A 25 6.26 10.62 8.86
N ILE A 26 5.87 10.03 9.99
CA ILE A 26 5.31 10.73 11.17
C ILE A 26 6.43 11.31 12.04
N SER A 27 7.56 10.62 12.18
CA SER A 27 8.65 11.06 13.06
C SER A 27 9.52 12.17 12.46
N ASP A 28 9.66 12.23 11.13
CA ASP A 28 10.47 13.27 10.46
C ASP A 28 9.64 14.51 10.04
N LYS A 29 8.30 14.48 10.11
CA LYS A 29 7.41 15.62 9.77
C LYS A 29 6.92 16.43 10.98
N GLN A 30 7.58 16.35 12.15
CA GLN A 30 7.32 17.34 13.22
C GLN A 30 7.91 18.73 12.95
N VAL A 31 8.54 18.96 11.79
CA VAL A 31 9.02 20.28 11.38
C VAL A 31 8.52 20.58 9.98
N SER A 32 7.28 21.05 9.85
CA SER A 32 6.76 21.97 8.83
C SER A 32 5.23 21.83 8.82
N ALA A 33 4.55 22.73 9.52
CA ALA A 33 3.14 22.98 9.31
C ALA A 33 3.00 23.62 7.92
N ASP A 34 2.83 22.79 6.90
CA ASP A 34 2.40 23.21 5.57
C ASP A 34 1.56 22.10 4.94
N GLU A 35 0.47 22.49 4.30
CA GLU A 35 -0.75 21.72 3.98
C GLU A 35 -0.56 20.52 3.03
N THR A 36 0.15 19.48 3.47
CA THR A 36 0.19 18.20 2.74
C THR A 36 0.00 17.03 3.71
N THR A 37 -1.28 16.75 3.95
CA THR A 37 -1.88 15.48 4.37
C THR A 37 -0.86 14.44 4.84
N SER A 38 -0.43 14.58 6.10
CA SER A 38 0.29 13.51 6.77
C SER A 38 -0.73 12.41 7.01
N ILE A 39 -0.74 11.39 6.15
CA ILE A 39 -1.65 10.25 6.26
C ILE A 39 -1.31 9.51 7.56
N TYR A 40 -2.06 9.82 8.63
CA TYR A 40 -2.07 9.00 9.83
C TYR A 40 -2.85 7.74 9.47
N LEU A 41 -2.14 6.68 9.09
CA LEU A 41 -2.76 5.38 8.87
C LEU A 41 -2.87 4.70 10.22
N ASP A 42 -4.09 4.54 10.70
CA ASP A 42 -4.33 3.72 11.87
C ASP A 42 -4.10 2.23 11.55
N ARG A 43 -4.20 1.35 12.55
CA ARG A 43 -3.98 -0.09 12.34
C ARG A 43 -4.97 -0.68 11.33
N GLN A 44 -6.21 -0.17 11.28
CA GLN A 44 -7.21 -0.63 10.34
C GLN A 44 -6.86 -0.20 8.92
N ASP A 45 -6.38 1.03 8.75
CA ASP A 45 -5.93 1.56 7.46
C ASP A 45 -4.73 0.78 6.92
N VAL A 46 -3.77 0.43 7.78
CA VAL A 46 -2.61 -0.40 7.39
C VAL A 46 -3.06 -1.78 6.89
N LEU A 47 -4.04 -2.38 7.55
CA LEU A 47 -4.58 -3.69 7.15
C LEU A 47 -5.45 -3.60 5.88
N ALA A 48 -6.22 -2.53 5.71
CA ALA A 48 -7.00 -2.31 4.50
C ALA A 48 -6.06 -2.11 3.29
N LEU A 49 -5.02 -1.29 3.47
CA LEU A 49 -4.01 -1.04 2.45
C LEU A 49 -3.19 -2.29 2.12
N SER A 50 -2.83 -3.10 3.13
CA SER A 50 -2.12 -4.36 2.88
C SER A 50 -2.96 -5.31 2.04
N ARG A 51 -4.26 -5.45 2.36
CA ARG A 51 -5.19 -6.30 1.58
C ARG A 51 -5.31 -5.84 0.13
N LEU A 52 -5.45 -4.53 -0.10
CA LEU A 52 -5.55 -3.96 -1.44
C LEU A 52 -4.30 -4.28 -2.27
N ILE A 53 -3.11 -4.07 -1.71
CA ILE A 53 -1.83 -4.31 -2.39
C ILE A 53 -1.63 -5.80 -2.65
N THR A 54 -1.92 -6.66 -1.67
CA THR A 54 -1.82 -8.12 -1.84
C THR A 54 -2.78 -8.64 -2.92
N LEU A 55 -4.01 -8.11 -2.96
CA LEU A 55 -4.96 -8.47 -4.02
C LEU A 55 -4.43 -8.06 -5.40
N PHE A 56 -4.00 -6.81 -5.54
CA PHE A 56 -3.39 -6.30 -6.78
C PHE A 56 -2.19 -7.14 -7.22
N PHE A 57 -1.28 -7.47 -6.30
CA PHE A 57 -0.07 -8.24 -6.61
C PHE A 57 -0.39 -9.67 -7.03
N SER A 58 -1.37 -10.29 -6.38
CA SER A 58 -1.85 -11.63 -6.74
C SER A 58 -2.46 -11.66 -8.14
N GLU A 59 -3.37 -10.72 -8.44
CA GLU A 59 -4.06 -10.68 -9.74
C GLU A 59 -3.11 -10.40 -10.91
N GLU A 60 -2.17 -9.46 -10.73
CA GLU A 60 -1.22 -9.07 -11.76
C GLU A 60 0.08 -9.89 -11.74
N GLN A 61 0.19 -10.88 -10.86
CA GLN A 61 1.37 -11.73 -10.67
C GLN A 61 2.65 -10.91 -10.40
N ILE A 62 2.52 -9.85 -9.59
CA ILE A 62 3.62 -8.96 -9.21
C ILE A 62 4.33 -9.53 -7.98
N PRO A 63 5.67 -9.70 -8.02
CA PRO A 63 6.40 -10.19 -6.86
C PRO A 63 6.43 -9.18 -5.72
N HIS A 64 6.25 -9.67 -4.50
CA HIS A 64 6.37 -8.91 -3.27
C HIS A 64 7.82 -8.43 -3.06
N SER A 65 8.05 -7.12 -3.08
CA SER A 65 9.36 -6.50 -2.84
C SER A 65 9.23 -5.03 -2.41
N ASP A 66 10.21 -4.53 -1.65
CA ASP A 66 10.26 -3.12 -1.21
C ASP A 66 10.11 -2.13 -2.36
N LYS A 67 10.70 -2.45 -3.53
CA LYS A 67 10.60 -1.63 -4.74
C LYS A 67 9.16 -1.58 -5.25
N ASN A 68 8.49 -2.73 -5.37
CA ASN A 68 7.13 -2.79 -5.86
C ASN A 68 6.15 -2.18 -4.85
N TYR A 69 6.38 -2.33 -3.55
CA TYR A 69 5.62 -1.65 -2.51
C TYR A 69 5.73 -0.13 -2.64
N ALA A 70 6.94 0.39 -2.80
CA ALA A 70 7.17 1.83 -2.95
C ALA A 70 6.49 2.41 -4.21
N VAL A 71 6.56 1.70 -5.35
CA VAL A 71 5.86 2.10 -6.59
C VAL A 71 4.35 2.13 -6.37
N THR A 72 3.80 1.07 -5.78
CA THR A 72 2.35 0.94 -5.54
C THR A 72 1.83 2.04 -4.61
N ILE A 73 2.54 2.32 -3.52
CA ILE A 73 2.19 3.42 -2.61
C ILE A 73 2.29 4.77 -3.32
N GLY A 74 3.33 5.00 -4.13
CA GLY A 74 3.45 6.22 -4.92
C GLY A 74 2.28 6.43 -5.89
N LEU A 75 1.78 5.36 -6.50
CA LEU A 75 0.60 5.40 -7.37
C LEU A 75 -0.67 5.76 -6.58
N ILE A 76 -0.91 5.11 -5.43
CA ILE A 76 -2.07 5.38 -4.56
C ILE A 76 -2.03 6.83 -4.04
N GLU A 77 -0.87 7.30 -3.56
CA GLU A 77 -0.69 8.68 -3.08
C GLU A 77 -0.84 9.71 -4.20
N GLY A 78 -0.35 9.39 -5.40
CA GLY A 78 -0.49 10.24 -6.58
C GLY A 78 -1.95 10.39 -7.02
N HIS A 79 -2.70 9.29 -7.01
CA HIS A 79 -4.12 9.28 -7.36
C HIS A 79 -4.99 10.04 -6.33
N ARG A 80 -4.65 9.93 -5.04
CA ARG A 80 -5.33 10.64 -3.93
C ARG A 80 -5.17 12.16 -3.91
N ARG A 81 -4.46 12.79 -4.85
CA ARG A 81 -4.27 14.26 -4.86
C ARG A 81 -5.57 15.01 -5.19
N GLY A 82 -6.43 15.15 -4.18
CA GLY A 82 -7.59 16.03 -4.18
C GLY A 82 -8.92 15.36 -3.89
N GLU A 83 -9.00 14.03 -3.94
CA GLU A 83 -10.26 13.29 -3.87
C GLU A 83 -10.15 12.06 -2.94
N GLU A 84 -11.27 11.74 -2.27
CA GLU A 84 -11.42 10.51 -1.51
C GLU A 84 -11.70 9.37 -2.49
N ILE A 85 -10.78 8.42 -2.59
CA ILE A 85 -10.90 7.26 -3.49
C ILE A 85 -11.34 6.04 -2.70
N THR A 86 -12.26 5.28 -3.26
CA THR A 86 -12.65 3.98 -2.73
C THR A 86 -11.56 2.93 -2.97
N PRO A 87 -11.51 1.83 -2.18
CA PRO A 87 -10.59 0.72 -2.43
C PRO A 87 -10.73 0.12 -3.83
N GLU A 88 -11.95 0.07 -4.36
CA GLU A 88 -12.25 -0.44 -5.70
C GLU A 88 -11.65 0.46 -6.79
N GLU A 89 -11.85 1.78 -6.71
CA GLU A 89 -11.24 2.74 -7.64
C GLU A 89 -9.71 2.69 -7.57
N ALA A 90 -9.16 2.57 -6.36
CA ALA A 90 -7.72 2.41 -6.18
C ALA A 90 -7.20 1.13 -6.85
N LEU A 91 -7.93 0.02 -6.75
CA LEU A 91 -7.56 -1.25 -7.38
C LEU A 91 -7.60 -1.15 -8.91
N ASP A 92 -8.66 -0.56 -9.46
CA ASP A 92 -8.82 -0.39 -10.91
C ASP A 92 -7.70 0.49 -11.48
N TYR A 93 -7.39 1.61 -10.81
CA TYR A 93 -6.27 2.47 -11.18
C TYR A 93 -4.92 1.74 -11.14
N LEU A 94 -4.68 0.92 -10.10
CA LEU A 94 -3.45 0.13 -10.01
C LEU A 94 -3.32 -0.88 -11.16
N LYS A 95 -4.42 -1.51 -11.56
CA LYS A 95 -4.46 -2.44 -12.71
C LYS A 95 -4.15 -1.73 -14.02
N GLU A 96 -4.67 -0.52 -14.24
CA GLU A 96 -4.30 0.30 -15.40
C GLU A 96 -2.79 0.60 -15.42
N CYS A 97 -2.17 0.70 -14.24
CA CYS A 97 -0.74 0.94 -14.05
C CYS A 97 0.12 -0.33 -13.99
N ALA A 98 -0.45 -1.53 -14.11
CA ALA A 98 0.27 -2.80 -13.90
C ALA A 98 1.48 -2.98 -14.83
N PHE A 99 1.48 -2.33 -16.00
CA PHE A 99 2.61 -2.35 -16.95
C PHE A 99 3.93 -1.84 -16.33
N LEU A 100 3.88 -0.99 -15.30
CA LEU A 100 5.05 -0.44 -14.61
C LEU A 100 5.87 -1.50 -13.84
N PHE A 101 5.28 -2.67 -13.59
CA PHE A 101 5.89 -3.76 -12.85
C PHE A 101 6.51 -4.84 -13.76
N ARG A 102 6.19 -4.84 -15.06
CA ARG A 102 6.60 -5.89 -16.01
C ARG A 102 7.95 -5.64 -16.70
N HIS A 103 8.53 -4.45 -16.54
CA HIS A 103 9.79 -4.02 -17.20
C HIS A 103 10.99 -3.93 -16.24
N GLN A 104 10.95 -4.62 -15.10
CA GLN A 104 11.94 -4.47 -14.02
C GLN A 104 12.88 -5.65 -13.86
#